data_AF-A0A9W6XV41-F1
#
_entry.id   AF-A0A9W6XV41-F1
#
_cell.length_a   1.000
_cell.length_b   1.000
_cell.length_c   1.000
_cell.angle_alpha   90.00
_cell.angle_beta   90.00
_cell.angle_gamma   90.00
#
_symmetry.space_group_name_H-M   'P 1'
#
loop_
_entity.id
_entity.type
_entity.pdbx_description
1 polymer ?
#
loop_
_entity_poly.entity_id
_entity_poly.type
_entity_poly.pdbx_seq_one_letter_code
_entity_poly.pdbx_strand_id
1 'polypeptide(L)'
;MARDRSLPVIELVSTLMLRGPSRLVRRCIAPDRRNFSSESRDWLGIDGEYISMRGLAIASRVLNGMTEFVRYSRAKPRVFVSGASDEMRSSMYVLSQFPTATQVHLPEFVRGAERAANTVLQRLYAQDPSETKQFLESLATPESLDALLHKPSAPVDGESKQERVVLEQLNVNVAALEAVEYTRERVEEEVKAEWLTLRVQYDVTEHLLVKPDGDSIEDRRAINTKFAWTFEADVTNPDELEWGIVAATPFQEKPAVLTASEAQTDEKDQ
;
A
#
# COMPACT_ATOMS: atom_id res chain seq x y z
N MET A 1 -44.54 -6.74 7.27
CA MET A 1 -43.62 -6.46 6.14
C MET A 1 -42.27 -6.12 6.72
N ALA A 2 -41.43 -7.14 6.95
CA ALA A 2 -40.05 -6.94 7.36
C ALA A 2 -39.24 -6.60 6.10
N ARG A 3 -38.68 -5.39 6.04
CA ARG A 3 -37.72 -5.02 5.00
C ARG A 3 -36.37 -5.60 5.37
N ASP A 4 -36.03 -6.64 4.63
CA ASP A 4 -34.69 -7.18 4.47
C ASP A 4 -33.72 -6.03 4.17
N ARG A 5 -32.80 -5.76 5.11
CA ARG A 5 -31.66 -4.84 4.93
C ARG A 5 -30.40 -5.69 4.91
N SER A 6 -30.22 -6.41 3.80
CA SER A 6 -28.91 -6.91 3.42
C SER A 6 -27.99 -5.71 3.18
N LEU A 7 -27.14 -5.39 4.16
CA LEU A 7 -26.04 -4.47 3.94
C LEU A 7 -25.12 -5.07 2.86
N PRO A 8 -24.69 -4.30 1.85
CA PRO A 8 -23.80 -4.81 0.84
C PRO A 8 -22.44 -5.14 1.49
N VAL A 9 -21.93 -6.34 1.20
CA VAL A 9 -20.59 -6.86 1.56
C VAL A 9 -19.44 -5.89 1.21
N ILE A 10 -19.73 -4.85 0.42
CA ILE A 10 -18.85 -3.77 -0.03
C ILE A 10 -18.45 -2.81 1.10
N GLU A 11 -19.28 -2.59 2.13
CA GLU A 11 -18.91 -1.71 3.26
C GLU A 11 -17.97 -2.39 4.27
N LEU A 12 -18.14 -3.70 4.52
CA LEU A 12 -17.42 -4.43 5.56
C LEU A 12 -15.88 -4.47 5.37
N VAL A 13 -15.41 -4.54 4.11
CA VAL A 13 -13.97 -4.63 3.82
C VAL A 13 -13.28 -3.27 3.92
N SER A 14 -13.99 -2.19 3.56
CA SER A 14 -13.49 -0.82 3.77
C SER A 14 -13.41 -0.49 5.26
N THR A 15 -14.34 -1.00 6.09
CA THR A 15 -14.30 -0.80 7.55
C THR A 15 -13.14 -1.53 8.24
N LEU A 16 -12.64 -2.64 7.68
CA LEU A 16 -11.50 -3.38 8.23
C LEU A 16 -10.13 -2.75 7.90
N MET A 17 -10.03 -2.04 6.78
CA MET A 17 -8.82 -1.29 6.39
C MET A 17 -8.82 0.17 6.88
N LEU A 18 -9.99 0.72 7.24
CA LEU A 18 -10.19 2.13 7.60
C LEU A 18 -10.85 2.32 8.97
N ARG A 19 -10.93 1.29 9.82
CA ARG A 19 -11.20 1.50 11.24
C ARG A 19 -9.98 2.22 11.80
N GLY A 20 -10.19 3.44 12.28
CA GLY A 20 -9.12 4.21 12.92
C GLY A 20 -8.49 3.38 14.04
N PRO A 21 -7.15 3.35 14.14
CA PRO A 21 -6.42 2.48 15.03
C PRO A 21 -6.77 2.90 16.44
N SER A 22 -7.55 2.06 17.12
CA SER A 22 -7.81 2.28 18.54
C SER A 22 -6.55 1.99 19.36
N ARG A 23 -5.61 1.22 18.80
CA ARG A 23 -4.30 0.90 19.36
C ARG A 23 -3.31 0.62 18.22
N LEU A 24 -2.55 1.63 17.80
CA LEU A 24 -1.23 1.36 17.21
C LEU A 24 -0.39 0.71 18.32
N VAL A 25 -0.40 -0.62 18.40
CA VAL A 25 0.52 -1.38 19.25
C VAL A 25 1.91 -1.19 18.65
N ARG A 26 2.55 -0.10 19.04
CA ARG A 26 3.92 0.23 18.65
C ARG A 26 4.83 -0.89 19.12
N ARG A 27 5.46 -1.57 18.18
CA ARG A 27 6.68 -2.33 18.42
C ARG A 27 7.71 -1.39 19.05
N CYS A 28 8.23 -1.69 20.24
CA CYS A 28 9.20 -0.85 20.95
C CYS A 28 10.62 -0.87 20.33
N ILE A 29 10.74 -1.11 19.03
CA ILE A 29 12.04 -1.16 18.33
C ILE A 29 12.22 0.15 17.56
N ALA A 30 13.31 0.86 17.87
CA ALA A 30 13.67 2.17 17.34
C ALA A 30 13.70 2.21 15.79
N PRO A 31 13.48 3.38 15.16
CA PRO A 31 13.21 3.50 13.73
C PRO A 31 14.46 3.54 12.83
N ASP A 32 15.66 3.37 13.36
CA ASP A 32 16.88 3.44 12.55
C ASP A 32 17.14 2.13 11.80
N ARG A 33 16.94 2.18 10.47
CA ARG A 33 17.17 1.13 9.44
C ARG A 33 16.08 0.07 9.27
N ARG A 34 14.89 0.47 8.79
CA ARG A 34 13.98 -0.45 8.06
C ARG A 34 14.34 -0.45 6.58
N ASN A 35 15.38 -1.18 6.21
CA ASN A 35 15.68 -1.45 4.81
C ASN A 35 15.03 -2.79 4.45
N PHE A 36 14.09 -2.79 3.49
CA PHE A 36 13.85 -3.98 2.67
C PHE A 36 15.19 -4.29 1.99
N SER A 37 16.01 -5.08 2.66
CA SER A 37 17.34 -5.45 2.20
C SER A 37 17.19 -6.28 0.92
N SER A 38 17.85 -5.85 -0.16
CA SER A 38 18.03 -6.67 -1.36
C SER A 38 19.01 -7.83 -1.14
N GLU A 39 19.70 -7.88 0.01
CA GLU A 39 20.46 -9.06 0.41
C GLU A 39 19.52 -10.05 1.10
N SER A 40 19.43 -11.26 0.52
CA SER A 40 18.73 -12.44 1.04
C SER A 40 19.39 -13.00 2.32
N ARG A 41 19.67 -12.14 3.29
CA ARG A 41 20.29 -12.51 4.56
C ARG A 41 19.29 -12.27 5.66
N ASP A 42 18.41 -13.24 5.87
CA ASP A 42 17.97 -13.68 7.20
C ASP A 42 16.93 -14.82 7.12
N TRP A 43 17.23 -15.85 6.33
CA TRP A 43 16.61 -17.17 6.53
C TRP A 43 17.08 -17.84 7.83
N LEU A 44 18.15 -17.33 8.45
CA LEU A 44 18.85 -17.93 9.60
C LEU A 44 18.02 -17.95 10.91
N GLY A 45 16.94 -17.17 11.00
CA GLY A 45 15.99 -17.24 12.12
C GLY A 45 14.89 -18.32 11.98
N ILE A 46 14.82 -18.96 10.80
CA ILE A 46 13.78 -19.94 10.42
C ILE A 46 14.32 -21.38 10.51
N ASP A 47 15.65 -21.57 10.53
CA ASP A 47 16.29 -22.90 10.48
C ASP A 47 15.84 -23.88 11.59
N GLY A 48 15.52 -23.38 12.79
CA GLY A 48 15.00 -24.21 13.87
C GLY A 48 13.55 -24.69 13.69
N GLU A 49 12.80 -24.12 12.74
CA GLU A 49 11.38 -24.42 12.55
C GLU A 49 11.09 -25.52 11.54
N TYR A 50 12.02 -25.84 10.64
CA TYR A 50 11.80 -26.91 9.65
C TYR A 50 11.52 -28.28 10.29
N ILE A 51 11.93 -28.48 11.55
CA ILE A 51 11.72 -29.71 12.33
C ILE A 51 10.59 -29.52 13.38
N SER A 52 9.99 -28.34 13.49
CA SER A 52 8.91 -28.06 14.45
C SER A 52 7.52 -28.28 13.85
N MET A 53 6.51 -28.52 14.70
CA MET A 53 5.10 -28.60 14.28
C MET A 53 4.64 -27.34 13.53
N ARG A 54 5.23 -26.19 13.87
CA ARG A 54 4.97 -24.93 13.19
C ARG A 54 5.53 -24.92 11.77
N GLY A 55 6.77 -25.37 11.55
CA GLY A 55 7.32 -25.45 10.19
C GLY A 55 6.55 -26.45 9.33
N LEU A 56 6.10 -27.58 9.90
CA LEU A 56 5.21 -28.51 9.20
C LEU A 56 3.87 -27.86 8.82
N ALA A 57 3.28 -27.06 9.72
CA ALA A 57 2.05 -26.32 9.43
C ALA A 57 2.25 -25.27 8.31
N ILE A 58 3.35 -24.51 8.35
CA ILE A 58 3.70 -23.55 7.30
C ILE A 58 3.91 -24.27 5.96
N ALA A 59 4.71 -25.33 5.94
CA ALA A 59 4.96 -26.13 4.74
C ALA A 59 3.66 -26.70 4.16
N SER A 60 2.77 -27.22 5.03
CA SER A 60 1.46 -27.70 4.60
C SER A 60 0.61 -26.59 3.97
N ARG A 61 0.54 -25.40 4.58
CA ARG A 61 -0.18 -24.24 4.00
C ARG A 61 0.38 -23.84 2.64
N VAL A 62 1.70 -23.73 2.52
CA VAL A 62 2.37 -23.38 1.26
C VAL A 62 2.05 -24.41 0.18
N LEU A 63 2.23 -25.70 0.47
CA LEU A 63 1.99 -26.79 -0.48
C LEU A 63 0.52 -26.87 -0.91
N ASN A 64 -0.40 -26.76 0.05
CA ASN A 64 -1.85 -26.77 -0.23
C ASN A 64 -2.28 -25.55 -1.07
N GLY A 65 -1.66 -24.39 -0.85
CA GLY A 65 -1.95 -23.16 -1.58
C GLY A 65 -1.16 -22.97 -2.88
N MET A 66 -0.36 -23.95 -3.33
CA MET A 66 0.43 -23.81 -4.56
C MET A 66 -0.42 -23.49 -5.80
N THR A 67 -1.64 -24.01 -5.86
CA THR A 67 -2.58 -23.68 -6.95
C THR A 67 -2.99 -22.21 -6.93
N GLU A 68 -3.21 -21.65 -5.74
CA GLU A 68 -3.46 -20.23 -5.54
C GLU A 68 -2.26 -19.38 -5.90
N PHE A 69 -1.05 -19.78 -5.47
CA PHE A 69 0.18 -19.08 -5.83
C PHE A 69 0.37 -18.97 -7.35
N VAL A 70 0.15 -20.07 -8.09
CA VAL A 70 0.21 -20.06 -9.56
C VAL A 70 -0.83 -19.11 -10.14
N ARG A 71 -2.03 -19.07 -9.55
CA ARG A 71 -3.09 -18.13 -9.94
C ARG A 71 -2.67 -16.69 -9.68
N TYR A 72 -2.13 -16.37 -8.51
CA TYR A 72 -1.67 -15.02 -8.13
C TYR A 72 -0.53 -14.53 -9.04
N SER A 73 0.40 -15.42 -9.34
CA SER A 73 1.54 -15.15 -10.22
C SER A 73 1.14 -14.79 -11.66
N ARG A 74 -0.07 -15.18 -12.09
CA ARG A 74 -0.62 -14.95 -13.43
C ARG A 74 -1.88 -14.07 -13.43
N ALA A 75 -2.31 -13.59 -12.27
CA ALA A 75 -3.59 -12.90 -12.11
C ALA A 75 -3.62 -11.54 -12.82
N LYS A 76 -4.84 -11.14 -13.21
CA LYS A 76 -5.20 -9.77 -13.58
C LYS A 76 -6.38 -9.33 -12.68
N PRO A 77 -6.27 -8.24 -11.90
CA PRO A 77 -5.07 -7.40 -11.69
C PRO A 77 -3.91 -8.20 -11.08
N ARG A 78 -2.68 -7.71 -11.29
CA ARG A 78 -1.46 -8.40 -10.84
C ARG A 78 -1.33 -8.30 -9.33
N VAL A 79 -1.01 -9.41 -8.67
CA VAL A 79 -0.73 -9.41 -7.22
C VAL A 79 0.69 -8.94 -6.95
N PHE A 80 1.65 -9.32 -7.79
CA PHE A 80 3.07 -8.98 -7.64
C PHE A 80 3.52 -8.00 -8.73
N VAL A 81 4.49 -7.14 -8.40
CA VAL A 81 5.09 -6.21 -9.37
C VAL A 81 5.68 -6.95 -10.58
N SER A 82 5.58 -6.34 -11.77
CA SER A 82 5.95 -6.98 -13.03
C SER A 82 7.43 -7.34 -13.15
N GLY A 83 8.31 -6.65 -12.42
CA GLY A 83 9.75 -6.89 -12.41
C GLY A 83 10.22 -7.89 -11.36
N ALA A 84 9.33 -8.44 -10.51
CA ALA A 84 9.72 -9.40 -9.49
C ALA A 84 10.12 -10.74 -10.11
N SER A 85 11.27 -11.27 -9.72
CA SER A 85 11.72 -12.61 -10.11
C SER A 85 10.79 -13.69 -9.54
N ASP A 86 10.86 -14.91 -10.09
CA ASP A 86 10.10 -16.07 -9.57
C ASP A 86 10.44 -16.35 -8.10
N GLU A 87 11.72 -16.18 -7.74
CA GLU A 87 12.21 -16.32 -6.36
C GLU A 87 11.60 -15.27 -5.43
N MET A 88 11.56 -14.00 -5.84
CA MET A 88 10.93 -12.94 -5.04
C MET A 88 9.43 -13.20 -4.87
N ARG A 89 8.72 -13.58 -5.93
CA ARG A 89 7.29 -13.89 -5.89
C ARG A 89 7.00 -15.06 -4.97
N SER A 90 7.79 -16.12 -5.07
CA SER A 90 7.68 -17.30 -4.22
C SER A 90 7.98 -16.95 -2.76
N SER A 91 9.02 -16.15 -2.50
CA SER A 91 9.35 -15.71 -1.14
C SER A 91 8.25 -14.86 -0.52
N MET A 92 7.72 -13.88 -1.25
CA MET A 92 6.60 -13.07 -0.77
C MET A 92 5.36 -13.91 -0.45
N TYR A 93 5.05 -14.88 -1.31
CA TYR A 93 3.96 -15.82 -1.08
C TYR A 93 4.22 -16.66 0.17
N VAL A 94 5.38 -17.29 0.28
CA VAL A 94 5.75 -18.13 1.44
C VAL A 94 5.65 -17.33 2.73
N LEU A 95 6.23 -16.12 2.80
CA LEU A 95 6.19 -15.27 4.00
C LEU A 95 4.76 -14.88 4.40
N SER A 96 3.86 -14.68 3.43
CA SER A 96 2.43 -14.43 3.74
C SER A 96 1.72 -15.60 4.44
N GLN A 97 2.29 -16.81 4.37
CA GLN A 97 1.76 -18.02 5.00
C GLN A 97 2.35 -18.28 6.40
N PHE A 98 3.28 -17.45 6.88
CA PHE A 98 3.94 -17.60 8.18
C PHE A 98 3.06 -17.32 9.40
N PRO A 99 2.15 -16.32 9.36
CA PRO A 99 1.26 -16.06 10.49
C PRO A 99 0.52 -17.33 10.93
N THR A 100 0.38 -17.52 12.23
CA THR A 100 -0.07 -18.79 12.79
C THR A 100 -1.59 -18.90 12.80
N ALA A 101 -2.27 -17.82 13.20
CA ALA A 101 -3.72 -17.77 13.32
C ALA A 101 -4.38 -17.00 12.16
N THR A 102 -3.80 -15.88 11.77
CA THR A 102 -4.39 -14.97 10.77
C THR A 102 -4.01 -15.39 9.35
N GLN A 103 -5.00 -15.56 8.48
CA GLN A 103 -4.76 -15.81 7.06
C GLN A 103 -4.86 -14.51 6.26
N VAL A 104 -3.81 -14.18 5.51
CA VAL A 104 -3.78 -12.99 4.66
C VAL A 104 -3.93 -13.40 3.20
N HIS A 105 -5.07 -13.09 2.60
CA HIS A 105 -5.33 -13.36 1.20
C HIS A 105 -4.79 -12.22 0.33
N LEU A 106 -3.64 -12.45 -0.33
CA LEU A 106 -2.89 -11.40 -1.04
C LEU A 106 -3.70 -10.62 -2.10
N PRO A 107 -4.55 -11.24 -2.95
CA PRO A 107 -5.39 -10.48 -3.88
C PRO A 107 -6.39 -9.56 -3.20
N GLU A 108 -6.93 -9.96 -2.04
CA GLU A 108 -7.86 -9.12 -1.29
C GLU A 108 -7.15 -7.96 -0.63
N PHE A 109 -5.97 -8.23 -0.06
CA PHE A 109 -5.10 -7.19 0.47
C PHE A 109 -4.75 -6.14 -0.60
N VAL A 110 -4.29 -6.56 -1.79
CA VAL A 110 -3.93 -5.62 -2.87
C VAL A 110 -5.13 -4.78 -3.33
N ARG A 111 -6.32 -5.38 -3.43
CA ARG A 111 -7.55 -4.61 -3.73
C ARG A 111 -7.91 -3.62 -2.63
N GLY A 112 -7.70 -4.00 -1.36
CA GLY A 112 -7.86 -3.09 -0.22
C GLY A 112 -6.88 -1.92 -0.31
N ALA A 113 -5.62 -2.20 -0.62
CA ALA A 113 -4.56 -1.22 -0.79
C ALA A 113 -4.86 -0.25 -1.95
N GLU A 114 -5.37 -0.75 -3.08
CA GLU A 114 -5.85 0.06 -4.20
C GLU A 114 -6.97 1.04 -3.78
N ARG A 115 -7.92 0.58 -2.95
CA ARG A 115 -8.99 1.44 -2.43
C ARG A 115 -8.48 2.48 -1.43
N ALA A 116 -7.52 2.10 -0.59
CA ALA A 116 -6.85 3.02 0.33
C ALA A 116 -6.15 4.14 -0.45
N ALA A 117 -5.40 3.79 -1.51
CA ALA A 117 -4.76 4.77 -2.39
C ALA A 117 -5.76 5.72 -3.04
N ASN A 118 -6.87 5.20 -3.57
CA ASN A 118 -7.94 6.04 -4.12
C ASN A 118 -8.50 7.03 -3.09
N THR A 119 -8.81 6.55 -1.89
CA THR A 119 -9.42 7.36 -0.84
C THR A 119 -8.45 8.45 -0.36
N VAL A 120 -7.21 8.08 -0.07
CA VAL A 120 -6.16 9.02 0.38
C VAL A 120 -5.90 10.08 -0.69
N LEU A 121 -5.71 9.71 -1.96
CA LEU A 121 -5.48 10.69 -3.02
C LEU A 121 -6.68 11.63 -3.19
N GLN A 122 -7.92 11.12 -3.16
CA GLN A 122 -9.10 11.97 -3.18
C GLN A 122 -9.15 12.98 -2.02
N ARG A 123 -8.77 12.55 -0.81
CA ARG A 123 -8.70 13.43 0.36
C ARG A 123 -7.57 14.46 0.26
N LEU A 124 -6.44 14.11 -0.35
CA LEU A 124 -5.33 15.06 -0.56
C LEU A 124 -5.72 16.23 -1.47
N TYR A 125 -6.68 16.05 -2.39
CA TYR A 125 -7.24 17.13 -3.21
C TYR A 125 -8.51 17.75 -2.64
N ALA A 126 -8.96 17.34 -1.45
CA ALA A 126 -10.09 17.97 -0.78
C ALA A 126 -9.70 19.36 -0.28
N GLN A 127 -10.68 20.25 -0.15
CA GLN A 127 -10.46 21.63 0.28
C GLN A 127 -10.41 21.82 1.81
N ASP A 128 -10.36 20.73 2.58
CA ASP A 128 -10.24 20.76 4.03
C ASP A 128 -8.93 20.08 4.46
N PRO A 129 -7.81 20.83 4.52
CA PRO A 129 -6.52 20.28 4.90
C PRO A 129 -6.50 19.77 6.35
N SER A 130 -7.35 20.33 7.22
CA SER A 130 -7.44 19.92 8.63
C SER A 130 -8.11 18.55 8.78
N GLU A 131 -9.21 18.32 8.06
CA GLU A 131 -9.89 17.02 8.02
C GLU A 131 -8.99 15.98 7.35
N THR A 132 -8.32 16.33 6.26
CA THR A 132 -7.39 15.43 5.57
C THR A 132 -6.24 15.02 6.48
N LYS A 133 -5.64 15.95 7.23
CA LYS A 133 -4.58 15.63 8.18
C LYS A 133 -5.07 14.68 9.27
N GLN A 134 -6.21 14.95 9.90
CA GLN A 134 -6.79 14.07 10.93
C GLN A 134 -7.09 12.67 10.38
N PHE A 135 -7.61 12.59 9.16
CA PHE A 135 -7.85 11.33 8.48
C PHE A 135 -6.54 10.55 8.27
N LEU A 136 -5.47 11.19 7.79
CA LEU A 136 -4.18 10.53 7.57
C LEU A 136 -3.49 10.15 8.88
N GLU A 137 -3.61 10.95 9.93
CA GLU A 137 -3.12 10.59 11.29
C GLU A 137 -3.81 9.34 11.83
N SER A 138 -5.05 9.08 11.41
CA SER A 138 -5.76 7.84 11.74
C SER A 138 -5.37 6.64 10.87
N LEU A 139 -4.52 6.78 9.86
CA LEU A 139 -4.14 5.66 8.98
C LEU A 139 -2.64 5.42 8.95
N ALA A 140 -1.86 6.42 9.29
CA ALA A 140 -0.43 6.46 9.06
C ALA A 140 0.35 6.79 10.34
N THR A 141 1.58 6.28 10.42
CA THR A 141 2.52 6.69 11.45
C THR A 141 2.98 8.15 11.25
N PRO A 142 3.41 8.85 12.32
CA PRO A 142 3.92 10.22 12.18
C PRO A 142 5.05 10.36 11.15
N GLU A 143 5.90 9.34 11.03
CA GLU A 143 7.02 9.33 10.09
C GLU A 143 6.57 9.22 8.63
N SER A 144 5.47 8.52 8.36
CA SER A 144 4.91 8.38 7.01
C SER A 144 3.95 9.50 6.64
N LEU A 145 3.35 10.16 7.63
CA LEU A 145 2.44 11.29 7.47
C LEU A 145 3.07 12.42 6.65
N ASP A 146 4.34 12.74 6.90
CA ASP A 146 5.05 13.81 6.21
C ASP A 146 5.11 13.56 4.70
N ALA A 147 5.48 12.34 4.30
CA ALA A 147 5.53 11.94 2.90
C ALA A 147 4.14 11.90 2.24
N LEU A 148 3.10 11.52 3.00
CA LEU A 148 1.71 11.48 2.50
C LEU A 148 1.12 12.88 2.28
N LEU A 149 1.43 13.83 3.17
CA LEU A 149 0.95 15.21 3.07
C LEU A 149 1.69 16.00 1.97
N HIS A 150 2.96 15.68 1.71
CA HIS A 150 3.75 16.34 0.68
C HIS A 150 3.46 15.80 -0.73
N LYS A 151 2.23 16.02 -1.23
CA LYS A 151 1.86 15.78 -2.63
C LYS A 151 2.11 17.04 -3.47
N PRO A 152 3.06 17.02 -4.42
CA PRO A 152 3.44 18.22 -5.18
C PRO A 152 2.30 18.92 -5.93
N SER A 153 1.37 18.16 -6.51
CA SER A 153 0.23 18.73 -7.25
C SER A 153 -1.00 19.04 -6.40
N ALA A 154 -1.00 18.68 -5.11
CA ALA A 154 -2.10 19.00 -4.21
C ALA A 154 -1.98 20.45 -3.70
N PRO A 155 -3.11 21.10 -3.37
CA PRO A 155 -3.07 22.45 -2.78
C PRO A 155 -2.41 22.41 -1.40
N VAL A 156 -1.36 23.21 -1.20
CA VAL A 156 -0.63 23.32 0.08
C VAL A 156 -1.17 24.49 0.89
N ASP A 157 -1.33 24.29 2.20
CA ASP A 157 -1.70 25.35 3.14
C ASP A 157 -0.67 26.49 3.14
N GLY A 158 -1.15 27.73 2.98
CA GLY A 158 -0.34 28.93 3.15
C GLY A 158 0.42 29.42 1.92
N GLU A 159 0.40 28.69 0.79
CA GLU A 159 0.72 29.34 -0.49
C GLU A 159 -0.48 30.16 -0.93
N SER A 160 -0.30 31.48 -0.92
CA SER A 160 -1.20 32.45 -1.55
C SER A 160 -1.25 32.18 -3.05
N LYS A 161 -1.97 31.15 -3.51
CA LYS A 161 -2.00 30.79 -4.92
C LYS A 161 -3.40 30.88 -5.48
N GLN A 162 -3.48 31.79 -6.44
CA GLN A 162 -4.53 32.13 -7.37
C GLN A 162 -5.00 30.95 -8.25
N GLU A 163 -4.82 29.70 -7.85
CA GLU A 163 -5.14 28.52 -8.66
C GLU A 163 -5.69 27.40 -7.78
N ARG A 164 -6.99 27.10 -7.93
CA ARG A 164 -7.66 25.98 -7.28
C ARG A 164 -7.47 24.72 -8.11
N VAL A 165 -6.74 23.76 -7.59
CA VAL A 165 -6.58 22.43 -8.21
C VAL A 165 -7.68 21.49 -7.72
N VAL A 166 -8.37 20.83 -8.65
CA VAL A 166 -9.42 19.85 -8.35
C VAL A 166 -9.09 18.55 -9.09
N LEU A 167 -9.13 17.43 -8.37
CA LEU A 167 -9.04 16.10 -8.97
C LEU A 167 -10.38 15.74 -9.63
N GLU A 168 -10.44 15.72 -10.97
CA GLU A 168 -11.63 15.33 -11.73
C GLU A 168 -11.76 13.80 -11.83
N GLN A 169 -10.63 13.11 -12.06
CA GLN A 169 -10.61 11.65 -12.19
C GLN A 169 -9.29 11.08 -11.67
N LEU A 170 -9.39 9.92 -11.03
CA LEU A 170 -8.25 9.14 -10.56
C LEU A 170 -8.36 7.72 -11.10
N ASN A 171 -7.31 7.27 -11.77
CA ASN A 171 -7.19 5.90 -12.27
C ASN A 171 -6.00 5.24 -11.59
N VAL A 172 -6.23 4.19 -10.79
CA VAL A 172 -5.15 3.36 -10.27
C VAL A 172 -4.83 2.29 -11.31
N ASN A 173 -3.74 2.50 -12.05
CA ASN A 173 -3.33 1.62 -13.15
C ASN A 173 -2.67 0.34 -12.61
N VAL A 174 -1.88 0.50 -11.54
CA VAL A 174 -1.17 -0.58 -10.86
C VAL A 174 -1.31 -0.39 -9.35
N ALA A 175 -1.71 -1.46 -8.67
CA ALA A 175 -1.44 -1.70 -7.27
C ALA A 175 -0.90 -3.13 -7.19
N ALA A 176 0.35 -3.30 -6.74
CA ALA A 176 0.98 -4.61 -6.71
C ALA A 176 2.02 -4.73 -5.59
N LEU A 177 2.14 -5.92 -5.00
CA LEU A 177 3.12 -6.23 -3.98
C LEU A 177 4.53 -6.19 -4.54
N GLU A 178 5.36 -5.38 -3.89
CA GLU A 178 6.78 -5.22 -4.17
C GLU A 178 7.62 -6.00 -3.17
N ALA A 179 7.19 -6.06 -1.90
CA ALA A 179 7.87 -6.79 -0.84
C ALA A 179 6.92 -7.26 0.25
N VAL A 180 7.29 -8.33 0.95
CA VAL A 180 6.62 -8.86 2.14
C VAL A 180 7.69 -9.22 3.15
N GLU A 181 7.47 -8.85 4.40
CA GLU A 181 8.32 -9.21 5.53
C GLU A 181 7.43 -9.76 6.65
N TYR A 182 7.93 -10.80 7.31
CA TYR A 182 7.28 -11.41 8.46
C TYR A 182 8.22 -11.32 9.66
N THR A 183 7.72 -10.80 10.77
CA THR A 183 8.48 -10.74 12.02
C THR A 183 7.65 -11.25 13.18
N ARG A 184 8.31 -11.61 14.28
CA ARG A 184 7.65 -12.11 15.48
C ARG A 184 8.44 -11.81 16.73
N GLU A 185 7.74 -11.84 17.85
CA GLU A 185 8.29 -11.85 19.18
C GLU A 185 8.00 -13.19 19.85
N ARG A 186 9.03 -13.78 20.44
CA ARG A 186 8.95 -15.04 21.18
C ARG A 186 9.37 -14.82 22.61
N VAL A 187 8.73 -15.54 23.52
CA VAL A 187 9.18 -15.72 24.89
C VAL A 187 9.26 -17.22 25.12
N GLU A 188 10.49 -17.71 25.32
CA GLU A 188 10.81 -19.14 25.29
C GLU A 188 10.37 -19.78 23.95
N GLU A 189 9.50 -20.78 23.99
CA GLU A 189 8.97 -21.46 22.79
C GLU A 189 7.61 -20.90 22.32
N GLU A 190 6.99 -20.01 23.10
CA GLU A 190 5.69 -19.42 22.78
C GLU A 190 5.84 -18.12 21.96
N VAL A 191 4.97 -17.99 20.97
CA VAL A 191 4.88 -16.81 20.11
C VAL A 191 3.93 -15.84 20.77
N LYS A 192 4.45 -14.69 21.21
CA LYS A 192 3.64 -13.66 21.87
C LYS A 192 2.99 -12.72 20.89
N ALA A 193 3.70 -12.38 19.82
CA ALA A 193 3.22 -11.47 18.81
C ALA A 193 3.84 -11.79 17.44
N GLU A 194 3.05 -11.56 16.40
CA GLU A 194 3.41 -11.76 15.00
C GLU A 194 3.03 -10.50 14.22
N TRP A 195 3.92 -10.01 13.35
CA TRP A 195 3.66 -8.88 12.47
C TRP A 195 3.93 -9.26 11.03
N LEU A 196 3.05 -8.79 10.15
CA LEU A 196 3.23 -8.90 8.72
C LEU A 196 3.32 -7.49 8.13
N THR A 197 4.36 -7.26 7.33
CA THR A 197 4.64 -5.98 6.69
C THR A 197 4.63 -6.18 5.18
N LEU A 198 3.79 -5.43 4.46
CA LEU A 198 3.65 -5.54 3.00
C LEU A 198 3.88 -4.19 2.34
N ARG A 199 4.77 -4.14 1.35
CA ARG A 199 4.99 -2.95 0.53
C ARG A 199 4.27 -3.09 -0.80
N VAL A 200 3.44 -2.10 -1.11
CA VAL A 200 2.66 -2.03 -2.36
C VAL A 200 3.18 -0.87 -3.19
N GLN A 201 3.52 -1.16 -4.44
CA GLN A 201 3.85 -0.16 -5.44
C GLN A 201 2.59 0.26 -6.19
N TYR A 202 2.46 1.57 -6.39
CA TYR A 202 1.37 2.18 -7.12
C TYR A 202 1.86 2.92 -8.37
N ASP A 203 1.05 2.84 -9.42
CA ASP A 203 1.13 3.68 -10.61
C ASP A 203 -0.28 4.21 -10.86
N VAL A 204 -0.45 5.52 -10.76
CA VAL A 204 -1.76 6.17 -10.87
C VAL A 204 -1.73 7.27 -11.93
N THR A 205 -2.84 7.47 -12.61
CA THR A 205 -3.07 8.62 -13.48
C THR A 205 -4.11 9.53 -12.84
N GLU A 206 -3.73 10.78 -12.63
CA GLU A 206 -4.52 11.83 -12.00
C GLU A 206 -4.92 12.84 -13.07
N HIS A 207 -6.22 13.08 -13.23
CA HIS A 207 -6.75 14.12 -14.11
C HIS A 207 -7.17 15.31 -13.25
N LEU A 208 -6.49 16.42 -13.46
CA LEU A 208 -6.61 17.63 -12.65
C LEU A 208 -7.22 18.76 -13.46
N LEU A 209 -8.11 19.50 -12.82
CA LEU A 209 -8.62 20.78 -13.28
C LEU A 209 -7.99 21.89 -12.46
N VAL A 210 -7.18 22.71 -13.10
CA VAL A 210 -6.58 23.90 -12.50
C VAL A 210 -7.48 25.08 -12.84
N LYS A 211 -8.16 25.61 -11.83
CA LYS A 211 -9.02 26.79 -11.93
C LYS A 211 -8.25 28.01 -11.46
N PRO A 212 -7.80 28.89 -12.35
CA PRO A 212 -7.25 30.18 -11.94
C PRO A 212 -8.32 31.04 -11.25
N ASP A 213 -7.89 31.90 -10.35
CA ASP A 213 -8.73 32.81 -9.58
C ASP A 213 -9.04 34.02 -10.48
N GLY A 214 -10.18 33.98 -11.18
CA GLY A 214 -10.64 35.00 -12.13
C GLY A 214 -11.22 34.42 -13.44
N ASP A 215 -11.45 35.26 -14.45
CA ASP A 215 -12.02 34.88 -15.77
C ASP A 215 -11.01 34.18 -16.71
N SER A 216 -9.95 33.60 -16.16
CA SER A 216 -8.92 32.89 -16.91
C SER A 216 -9.40 31.50 -17.32
N ILE A 217 -8.82 30.98 -18.41
CA ILE A 217 -9.22 29.67 -18.98
C ILE A 217 -8.85 28.55 -18.00
N GLU A 218 -9.81 27.67 -17.72
CA GLU A 218 -9.58 26.44 -16.97
C GLU A 218 -8.60 25.53 -17.72
N ASP A 219 -7.58 25.03 -17.02
CA ASP A 219 -6.57 24.14 -17.60
C ASP A 219 -6.76 22.71 -17.10
N ARG A 220 -6.81 21.75 -18.03
CA ARG A 220 -6.95 20.32 -17.72
C ARG A 220 -5.62 19.62 -17.94
N ARG A 221 -5.08 19.03 -16.87
CA ARG A 221 -3.79 18.33 -16.89
C ARG A 221 -3.97 16.87 -16.51
N ALA A 222 -3.15 16.01 -17.09
CA ALA A 222 -3.05 14.62 -16.68
C ALA A 222 -1.62 14.36 -16.19
N ILE A 223 -1.50 13.78 -15.00
CA ILE A 223 -0.23 13.47 -14.34
C ILE A 223 -0.18 11.98 -14.03
N ASN A 224 0.94 11.35 -14.34
CA ASN A 224 1.25 10.00 -13.88
C ASN A 224 2.09 10.10 -12.61
N THR A 225 1.64 9.42 -11.56
CA THR A 225 2.29 9.46 -10.26
C THR A 225 2.67 8.05 -9.83
N LYS A 226 3.93 7.89 -9.41
CA LYS A 226 4.46 6.65 -8.85
C LYS A 226 4.85 6.85 -7.40
N PHE A 227 4.47 5.89 -6.57
CA PHE A 227 4.79 5.86 -5.14
C PHE A 227 4.65 4.44 -4.61
N ALA A 228 5.15 4.19 -3.40
CA ALA A 228 4.97 2.94 -2.69
C ALA A 228 4.63 3.21 -1.22
N TRP A 229 3.70 2.41 -0.69
CA TRP A 229 3.34 2.44 0.73
C TRP A 229 3.62 1.09 1.38
N THR A 230 4.11 1.14 2.60
CA THR A 230 4.35 -0.02 3.44
C THR A 230 3.26 -0.09 4.50
N PHE A 231 2.51 -1.17 4.48
CA PHE A 231 1.49 -1.49 5.46
C PHE A 231 2.02 -2.49 6.48
N GLU A 232 1.62 -2.36 7.73
CA GLU A 232 1.96 -3.28 8.80
C GLU A 232 0.71 -3.59 9.61
N ALA A 233 0.57 -4.84 10.04
CA ALA A 233 -0.47 -5.27 10.95
C ALA A 233 0.08 -6.27 11.97
N ASP A 234 -0.47 -6.22 13.18
CA ASP A 234 -0.37 -7.32 14.13
C ASP A 234 -1.30 -8.44 13.64
N VAL A 235 -0.70 -9.60 13.35
CA VAL A 235 -1.39 -10.77 12.79
C VAL A 235 -1.53 -11.90 13.81
N THR A 236 -1.31 -11.59 15.10
CA THR A 236 -1.43 -12.55 16.20
C THR A 236 -2.88 -12.97 16.42
N ASN A 237 -3.80 -12.01 16.42
CA ASN A 237 -5.24 -12.24 16.61
C ASN A 237 -6.02 -11.77 15.37
N PRO A 238 -6.70 -12.68 14.64
CA PRO A 238 -7.45 -12.31 13.43
C PRO A 238 -8.63 -11.36 13.71
N ASP A 239 -9.21 -11.37 14.91
CA ASP A 239 -10.37 -10.52 15.26
C ASP A 239 -9.98 -9.05 15.50
N GLU A 240 -8.68 -8.79 15.71
CA GLU A 240 -8.10 -7.46 15.97
C GLU A 240 -7.22 -6.97 14.80
N LEU A 241 -7.33 -7.61 13.63
CA LEU A 241 -6.51 -7.29 12.47
C LEU A 241 -6.82 -5.89 11.93
N GLU A 242 -5.87 -4.97 12.09
CA GLU A 242 -5.92 -3.61 11.55
C GLU A 242 -4.61 -3.29 10.82
N TRP A 243 -4.71 -2.76 9.60
CA TRP A 243 -3.57 -2.37 8.76
C TRP A 243 -3.28 -0.87 8.89
N GLY A 244 -2.04 -0.53 9.22
CA GLY A 244 -1.57 0.87 9.25
C GLY A 244 -0.47 1.12 8.22
N ILE A 245 -0.41 2.33 7.68
CA ILE A 245 0.70 2.79 6.82
C ILE A 245 1.87 3.18 7.72
N VAL A 246 2.96 2.42 7.66
CA VAL A 246 4.15 2.65 8.51
C VAL A 246 5.29 3.35 7.76
N ALA A 247 5.26 3.34 6.43
CA ALA A 247 6.19 4.08 5.59
C ALA A 247 5.52 4.46 4.26
N ALA A 248 5.87 5.62 3.72
CA ALA A 248 5.44 6.08 2.41
C ALA A 248 6.63 6.70 1.67
N THR A 249 6.79 6.36 0.40
CA THR A 249 7.76 7.06 -0.46
C THR A 249 7.18 8.39 -0.94
N PRO A 250 8.02 9.40 -1.21
CA PRO A 250 7.57 10.62 -1.89
C PRO A 250 6.88 10.32 -3.23
N PHE A 251 5.92 11.16 -3.61
CA PHE A 251 5.22 11.06 -4.89
C PHE A 251 6.13 11.49 -6.05
N GLN A 252 6.32 10.60 -7.03
CA GLN A 252 7.05 10.89 -8.26
C GLN A 252 6.07 11.21 -9.38
N GLU A 253 5.90 12.50 -9.66
CA GLU A 253 4.96 12.99 -10.67
C GLU A 253 5.66 13.22 -12.02
N LYS A 254 4.99 12.82 -13.10
CA LYS A 254 5.40 13.12 -14.48
C LYS A 254 4.17 13.52 -15.30
N PRO A 255 4.28 14.51 -16.19
CA PRO A 255 3.19 14.80 -17.15
C PRO A 255 2.82 13.55 -17.93
N ALA A 256 1.52 13.29 -18.08
CA ALA A 256 1.03 12.16 -18.90
C ALA A 256 1.08 12.47 -20.41
N VAL A 257 1.20 13.75 -20.78
CA VAL A 257 1.39 14.18 -22.16
C VAL A 257 2.89 14.36 -22.42
N LEU A 258 3.44 13.55 -23.33
CA LEU A 258 4.75 13.84 -23.92
C LEU A 258 4.60 15.15 -24.70
N THR A 259 5.11 16.26 -24.15
CA THR A 259 5.33 17.45 -24.96
C THR A 259 6.19 17.05 -26.15
N ALA A 260 5.74 17.39 -27.37
CA ALA A 260 6.39 17.09 -28.65
C ALA A 260 7.86 17.55 -28.77
N SER A 261 8.40 18.21 -27.74
CA SER A 261 9.79 18.61 -27.59
C SER A 261 10.75 17.43 -27.39
N GLU A 262 10.32 16.30 -26.81
CA GLU A 262 11.20 15.13 -26.65
C GLU A 262 11.41 14.37 -27.97
N ALA A 263 10.46 14.46 -28.92
CA ALA A 263 10.57 13.83 -30.24
C ALA A 263 11.56 14.55 -31.20
N GLN A 264 12.09 15.73 -30.83
CA GLN A 264 13.05 16.46 -31.67
C GLN A 264 14.51 16.27 -31.24
N THR A 265 14.78 15.59 -30.12
CA THR A 265 16.16 15.35 -29.66
C THR A 265 16.76 14.08 -30.25
N ASP A 266 15.91 13.10 -30.63
CA ASP A 266 16.36 11.82 -31.20
C ASP A 266 16.63 11.86 -32.72
N GLU A 267 16.25 12.93 -33.43
CA GLU A 267 16.53 13.08 -34.88
C GLU A 267 17.84 13.84 -35.19
N LYS A 268 18.58 14.33 -34.18
CA LYS A 268 19.85 15.06 -34.40
C LYS A 268 21.12 14.23 -34.25
N ASP A 269 21.00 12.98 -33.83
CA ASP A 269 22.14 12.06 -33.64
C ASP A 269 22.12 10.86 -34.62
N GLN A 270 21.51 11.01 -35.81
CA GLN A 270 21.71 10.10 -36.97
C GLN A 270 22.49 10.75 -38.10
#